data_AF-A0A1Q5H0I5-F1
#
_entry.id   AF-A0A1Q5H0I5-F1
#
_cell.length_a   1.000
_cell.length_b   1.000
_cell.length_c   1.000
_cell.angle_alpha   90.00
_cell.angle_beta   90.00
_cell.angle_gamma   90.00
#
_symmetry.space_group_name_H-M   'P 1'
#
loop_
_entity.id
_entity.type
_entity.pdbx_description
1 polymer ?
#
loop_
_entity_poly.entity_id
_entity_poly.type
_entity_poly.pdbx_seq_one_letter_code
_entity_poly.pdbx_strand_id
1 'polypeptide(L)'
;MGGDETVLGVVIAVVGGICSVLVARISTPRERPVPPAAAAEADELPPPGLQVSPEIWQYVSRRFDRLEADVAHLTAVVETKKVEVSALERLLRQAMRIIRRANRRLAAVHETPEEIPRELVPYSIE
;
A
#
# COMPACT_ATOMS: atom_id res chain seq x y z
N MET A 1 -15.13 -3.13 15.22
CA MET A 1 -14.98 -2.09 14.17
C MET A 1 -13.63 -1.42 14.40
N GLY A 2 -12.59 -1.77 13.63
CA GLY A 2 -11.23 -1.24 13.88
C GLY A 2 -10.13 -1.74 12.93
N GLY A 3 -10.44 -2.62 11.98
CA GLY A 3 -9.47 -3.12 10.98
C GLY A 3 -9.29 -2.19 9.77
N ASP A 4 -10.34 -1.49 9.34
CA ASP A 4 -10.28 -0.70 8.10
C ASP A 4 -9.46 0.59 8.28
N GLU A 5 -9.51 1.22 9.46
CA GLU A 5 -8.73 2.43 9.76
C GLU A 5 -7.23 2.13 9.89
N THR A 6 -6.88 0.93 10.38
CA THR A 6 -5.49 0.50 10.49
C THR A 6 -4.91 0.15 9.11
N VAL A 7 -5.66 -0.52 8.26
CA VAL A 7 -5.24 -0.80 6.87
C VAL A 7 -5.10 0.50 6.07
N LEU A 8 -6.06 1.43 6.19
CA LEU A 8 -5.97 2.74 5.53
C LEU A 8 -4.76 3.54 6.02
N GLY A 9 -4.50 3.54 7.34
CA GLY A 9 -3.34 4.21 7.94
C GLY A 9 -2.02 3.63 7.45
N VAL A 10 -1.91 2.31 7.31
CA VAL A 10 -0.72 1.65 6.76
C VAL A 10 -0.51 2.02 5.30
N VAL A 11 -1.57 2.02 4.48
CA VAL A 11 -1.48 2.41 3.06
C VAL A 11 -1.02 3.86 2.92
N ILE A 12 -1.59 4.79 3.70
CA ILE A 12 -1.21 6.21 3.68
C ILE A 12 0.26 6.38 4.10
N ALA A 13 0.71 5.67 5.13
CA ALA A 13 2.09 5.74 5.61
C ALA A 13 3.10 5.21 4.56
N VAL A 14 2.76 4.12 3.87
CA VAL A 14 3.62 3.54 2.81
C VAL A 14 3.70 4.49 1.61
N VAL A 15 2.57 5.01 1.14
CA VAL A 15 2.54 5.94 0.00
C VAL A 15 3.28 7.25 0.34
N GLY A 16 3.05 7.83 1.53
CA GLY A 16 3.77 9.02 1.98
C GLY A 16 5.27 8.80 2.11
N GLY A 17 5.68 7.64 2.63
CA GLY A 17 7.09 7.22 2.73
C GLY A 17 7.76 7.14 1.36
N ILE A 18 7.13 6.47 0.39
CA ILE A 18 7.68 6.33 -0.97
C ILE A 18 7.79 7.70 -1.66
N CYS A 19 6.76 8.54 -1.56
CA CYS A 19 6.76 9.89 -2.14
C CYS A 19 7.86 10.77 -1.54
N SER A 20 8.06 10.76 -0.22
CA SER A 20 9.11 11.55 0.44
C SER A 20 10.52 11.12 0.03
N VAL A 21 10.77 9.80 -0.10
CA VAL A 21 12.06 9.27 -0.55
C VAL A 21 12.34 9.65 -2.00
N LEU A 22 11.35 9.58 -2.87
CA LEU A 22 11.48 9.99 -4.27
C LEU A 22 11.77 11.49 -4.39
N VAL A 23 11.07 12.32 -3.62
CA VAL A 23 11.33 13.77 -3.58
C VAL A 23 12.75 14.04 -3.07
N ALA A 24 13.17 13.45 -1.95
CA ALA A 24 14.52 13.64 -1.39
C ALA A 24 15.65 13.17 -2.34
N ARG A 25 15.39 12.13 -3.13
CA ARG A 25 16.34 11.64 -4.15
C ARG A 25 16.45 12.58 -5.36
N ILE A 26 15.38 13.28 -5.70
CA ILE A 26 15.37 14.26 -6.79
C ILE A 26 16.00 15.59 -6.33
N SER A 27 15.85 15.95 -5.05
CA SER A 27 16.30 17.23 -4.49
C SER A 27 17.69 17.23 -3.85
N THR A 28 18.49 16.17 -4.00
CA THR A 28 19.91 16.16 -3.57
C THR A 28 20.85 16.43 -4.75
N PRO A 29 21.11 17.71 -5.12
CA PRO A 29 22.22 18.03 -6.00
C PRO A 29 23.53 17.74 -5.24
N ARG A 30 24.45 17.09 -5.93
CA ARG A 30 25.77 16.70 -5.44
C ARG A 30 26.54 17.94 -4.96
N GLU A 31 26.74 18.08 -3.65
CA GLU A 31 27.54 19.15 -3.04
C GLU A 31 28.95 19.19 -3.66
N ARG A 32 29.28 20.29 -4.32
CA ARG A 32 30.63 20.61 -4.78
C ARG A 32 31.18 21.67 -3.81
N PRO A 33 32.39 21.50 -3.24
CA PRO A 33 32.89 22.43 -2.23
C PRO A 33 33.23 23.79 -2.87
N VAL A 34 32.73 24.86 -2.25
CA VAL A 34 32.90 26.26 -2.66
C VAL A 34 34.14 26.86 -1.96
N PRO A 35 35.09 27.52 -2.67
CA PRO A 35 36.05 28.42 -2.05
C PRO A 35 35.46 29.83 -1.86
N PRO A 36 35.93 30.62 -0.87
CA PRO A 36 35.19 31.79 -0.41
C PRO A 36 35.48 33.08 -1.21
N ALA A 37 34.51 33.99 -1.09
CA ALA A 37 34.52 35.44 -1.37
C ALA A 37 34.27 35.92 -2.81
N ALA A 38 33.10 36.51 -3.04
CA ALA A 38 32.96 37.97 -3.15
C ALA A 38 31.47 38.34 -3.21
N ALA A 39 31.06 39.28 -2.35
CA ALA A 39 29.79 39.96 -2.46
C ALA A 39 29.86 40.93 -3.64
N ALA A 40 28.95 40.76 -4.61
CA ALA A 40 28.68 41.76 -5.64
C ALA A 40 27.19 41.69 -6.00
N GLU A 41 26.49 42.71 -5.53
CA GLU A 41 25.37 43.43 -6.16
C GLU A 41 24.18 42.64 -6.73
N ALA A 42 23.03 42.97 -6.16
CA ALA A 42 21.71 42.65 -6.65
C ALA A 42 21.48 43.31 -8.01
N ASP A 43 21.54 42.52 -9.07
CA ASP A 43 20.83 42.78 -10.32
C ASP A 43 19.81 41.66 -10.49
N GLU A 44 18.53 42.05 -10.54
CA GLU A 44 17.36 41.18 -10.50
C GLU A 44 17.21 40.45 -11.85
N LEU A 45 18.10 39.49 -12.12
CA LEU A 45 17.90 38.51 -13.18
C LEU A 45 16.77 37.57 -12.71
N PRO A 46 15.65 37.41 -13.45
CA PRO A 46 14.69 36.37 -13.13
C PRO A 46 15.47 35.04 -13.07
N PRO A 47 15.27 34.22 -12.01
CA PRO A 47 16.08 33.02 -11.83
C PRO A 47 16.02 32.23 -13.13
N PRO A 48 17.16 31.78 -13.69
CA PRO A 48 17.17 31.05 -14.94
C PRO A 48 16.23 29.87 -14.75
N GLY A 49 15.09 29.90 -15.44
CA GLY A 49 14.12 28.83 -15.39
C GLY A 49 14.88 27.54 -15.63
N LEU A 50 14.69 26.54 -14.77
CA LEU A 50 15.43 25.28 -14.81
C LEU A 50 15.11 24.60 -16.16
N GLN A 51 15.90 24.90 -17.20
CA GLN A 51 15.71 24.36 -18.53
C GLN A 51 16.23 22.93 -18.50
N VAL A 52 15.33 22.01 -18.19
CA VAL A 52 15.61 20.57 -18.23
C VAL A 52 15.91 20.22 -19.69
N SER A 53 17.09 19.65 -19.94
CA SER A 53 17.44 19.20 -21.29
C SER A 53 16.38 18.22 -21.81
N PRO A 54 15.98 18.29 -23.09
CA PRO A 54 14.90 17.46 -23.63
C PRO A 54 15.12 15.95 -23.42
N GLU A 55 16.36 15.50 -23.33
CA GLU A 55 16.73 14.11 -23.03
C GLU A 55 16.35 13.70 -21.60
N ILE A 56 16.60 14.57 -20.63
CA ILE A 56 16.20 14.35 -19.22
C ILE A 56 14.68 14.35 -19.12
N TRP A 57 14.00 15.27 -19.83
CA TRP A 57 12.54 15.29 -19.85
C TRP A 57 11.95 14.00 -20.42
N GLN A 58 12.46 13.52 -21.55
CA GLN A 58 12.03 12.25 -22.15
C GLN A 58 12.31 11.03 -21.27
N TYR A 59 13.45 11.02 -20.57
CA TYR A 59 13.78 9.94 -19.64
C TYR A 59 12.81 9.91 -18.46
N VAL A 60 12.56 11.08 -17.86
CA VAL A 60 11.68 11.23 -16.70
C VAL A 60 10.23 10.94 -17.08
N SER A 61 9.73 11.44 -18.22
CA SER A 61 8.37 11.17 -18.69
C SER A 61 8.14 9.67 -18.90
N ARG A 62 9.05 8.98 -19.62
CA ARG A 62 8.95 7.52 -19.81
C ARG A 62 8.96 6.74 -18.51
N ARG A 63 9.68 7.24 -17.50
CA ARG A 63 9.71 6.61 -16.17
C ARG A 63 8.39 6.82 -15.44
N PHE A 64 7.78 8.00 -15.57
CA PHE A 64 6.43 8.25 -15.05
C PHE A 64 5.39 7.38 -15.75
N ASP A 65 5.43 7.26 -17.08
CA ASP A 65 4.50 6.41 -17.83
C ASP A 65 4.55 4.95 -17.37
N ARG A 66 5.75 4.41 -17.16
CA ARG A 66 5.93 3.05 -16.61
C ARG A 66 5.40 2.93 -15.19
N LEU A 67 5.70 3.92 -14.35
CA LEU A 67 5.29 3.90 -12.95
C LEU A 67 3.76 4.00 -12.83
N GLU A 68 3.12 4.80 -13.68
CA GLU A 68 1.67 4.89 -13.77
C GLU A 68 1.05 3.57 -14.24
N ALA A 69 1.65 2.93 -15.25
CA ALA A 69 1.23 1.60 -15.71
C ALA A 69 1.37 0.53 -14.61
N ASP A 70 2.48 0.53 -13.88
CA ASP A 70 2.72 -0.41 -12.77
C ASP A 70 1.72 -0.18 -11.63
N VAL A 71 1.43 1.08 -11.28
CA VAL A 71 0.42 1.43 -10.26
C VAL A 71 -0.97 0.99 -10.71
N ALA A 72 -1.34 1.21 -11.97
CA ALA A 72 -2.63 0.77 -12.50
C ALA A 72 -2.76 -0.77 -12.45
N HIS A 73 -1.70 -1.48 -12.82
CA HIS A 73 -1.65 -2.94 -12.75
C HIS A 73 -1.80 -3.46 -11.32
N LEU A 74 -1.00 -2.92 -10.38
CA LEU A 74 -1.06 -3.30 -8.97
C LEU A 74 -2.44 -3.00 -8.36
N THR A 75 -3.04 -1.87 -8.71
CA THR A 75 -4.40 -1.53 -8.27
C THR A 75 -5.42 -2.57 -8.74
N ALA A 76 -5.34 -2.99 -10.01
CA ALA A 76 -6.23 -4.03 -10.55
C ALA A 76 -6.04 -5.39 -9.85
N VAL A 77 -4.78 -5.76 -9.56
CA VAL A 77 -4.47 -7.00 -8.82
C VAL A 77 -5.04 -6.95 -7.40
N VAL A 78 -4.88 -5.83 -6.69
CA VAL A 78 -5.40 -5.65 -5.33
C VAL A 78 -6.92 -5.77 -5.31
N GLU A 79 -7.64 -5.12 -6.22
CA GLU A 79 -9.10 -5.22 -6.29
C GLU A 79 -9.57 -6.64 -6.60
N THR A 80 -8.88 -7.34 -7.51
CA THR A 80 -9.19 -8.74 -7.83
C THR A 80 -8.98 -9.63 -6.61
N LYS A 81 -7.85 -9.49 -5.91
CA LYS A 81 -7.54 -10.28 -4.71
C LYS A 81 -8.46 -9.95 -3.54
N LYS A 82 -8.91 -8.71 -3.40
CA LYS A 82 -9.91 -8.32 -2.39
C LYS A 82 -11.23 -9.06 -2.60
N VAL A 83 -11.69 -9.18 -3.85
CA VAL A 83 -12.89 -9.97 -4.18
C VAL A 83 -12.69 -11.45 -3.87
N GLU A 84 -11.54 -12.03 -4.26
CA GLU A 84 -11.22 -13.44 -3.96
C GLU A 84 -11.19 -13.72 -2.45
N VAL A 85 -10.51 -12.88 -1.66
CA VAL A 85 -10.44 -13.01 -0.20
C VAL A 85 -11.82 -12.91 0.41
N SER A 86 -12.64 -11.93 -0.01
CA SER A 86 -14.02 -11.80 0.50
C SER A 86 -14.87 -13.04 0.19
N ALA A 87 -14.72 -13.63 -0.99
CA ALA A 87 -15.41 -14.87 -1.36
C ALA A 87 -14.96 -16.06 -0.50
N LEU A 88 -13.64 -16.21 -0.29
CA LEU A 88 -13.08 -17.25 0.57
C LEU A 88 -13.52 -17.09 2.03
N GLU A 89 -13.53 -15.87 2.57
CA GLU A 89 -14.04 -15.61 3.92
C GLU A 89 -15.51 -15.99 4.06
N ARG A 90 -16.33 -15.73 3.04
CA ARG A 90 -17.74 -16.13 3.04
C ARG A 90 -17.89 -17.65 3.06
N LEU A 91 -17.11 -18.37 2.26
CA LEU A 91 -17.10 -19.84 2.27
C LEU A 91 -16.63 -20.39 3.62
N LEU A 92 -15.60 -19.77 4.22
CA LEU A 92 -15.10 -20.15 5.53
C LEU A 92 -16.16 -19.97 6.62
N ARG A 93 -16.87 -18.83 6.64
CA ARG A 93 -18.00 -18.61 7.56
C ARG A 93 -19.11 -19.65 7.36
N GLN A 94 -19.41 -20.02 6.11
CA GLN A 94 -20.40 -21.05 5.81
C GLN A 94 -19.96 -22.44 6.32
N ALA A 95 -18.70 -22.82 6.11
CA ALA A 95 -18.14 -24.06 6.65
C ALA A 95 -18.20 -24.07 8.19
N MET A 96 -17.85 -22.97 8.84
CA MET A 96 -17.93 -22.85 10.30
C MET A 96 -19.36 -23.03 10.85
N ARG A 97 -20.38 -22.53 10.14
CA ARG A 97 -21.79 -22.76 10.51
C ARG A 97 -22.15 -24.24 10.45
N ILE A 98 -21.64 -24.98 9.47
CA ILE A 98 -21.86 -26.42 9.33
C ILE A 98 -21.21 -27.17 10.50
N ILE A 99 -19.93 -26.88 10.80
CA ILE A 99 -19.20 -27.49 11.92
C ILE A 99 -19.92 -27.24 13.24
N ARG A 100 -20.35 -26.01 13.52
CA ARG A 100 -21.12 -25.71 14.74
C ARG A 100 -22.43 -26.49 14.81
N ARG A 101 -23.13 -26.65 13.68
CA ARG A 101 -24.35 -27.45 13.64
C ARG A 101 -24.07 -28.94 13.91
N ALA A 102 -22.97 -29.47 13.38
CA ALA A 102 -22.53 -30.83 13.66
C ALA A 102 -22.16 -30.99 15.14
N ASN A 103 -21.34 -30.10 15.70
CA ASN A 103 -20.95 -30.11 17.11
C ASN A 103 -22.14 -30.03 18.07
N ARG A 104 -23.16 -29.21 17.75
CA ARG A 104 -24.42 -29.19 18.53
C ARG A 104 -25.16 -30.52 18.49
N ARG A 105 -25.11 -31.24 17.35
CA ARG A 105 -25.71 -32.58 17.23
C ARG A 105 -24.91 -33.62 18.02
N LEU A 106 -23.58 -33.58 17.96
CA LEU A 106 -22.69 -34.45 18.74
C LEU A 106 -22.93 -34.26 20.25
N ALA A 107 -22.97 -33.01 20.71
CA ALA A 107 -23.27 -32.69 22.10
C ALA A 107 -24.66 -33.20 22.53
N ALA A 108 -25.67 -33.14 21.64
CA ALA A 108 -27.01 -33.64 21.93
C ALA A 108 -27.08 -35.17 22.07
N VAL A 109 -26.14 -35.91 21.46
CA VAL A 109 -25.99 -37.36 21.64
C VAL A 109 -24.92 -37.72 22.69
N HIS A 110 -24.48 -36.75 23.49
CA HIS A 110 -23.42 -36.90 24.51
C HIS A 110 -22.06 -37.35 23.97
N GLU A 111 -21.78 -37.08 22.69
CA GLU A 111 -20.45 -37.25 22.10
C GLU A 111 -19.61 -35.97 22.23
N THR A 112 -18.28 -36.14 22.23
CA THR A 112 -17.32 -35.02 22.33
C THR A 112 -17.34 -34.17 21.06
N PRO A 113 -17.63 -32.86 21.13
CA PRO A 113 -17.56 -31.97 19.97
C PRO A 113 -16.14 -31.83 19.42
N GLU A 114 -16.02 -31.55 18.12
CA GLU A 114 -14.74 -31.21 17.51
C GLU A 114 -14.25 -29.84 17.99
N GLU A 115 -12.96 -29.74 18.30
CA GLU A 115 -12.35 -28.49 18.75
C GLU A 115 -12.19 -27.50 17.59
N ILE A 116 -12.62 -26.26 17.79
CA ILE A 116 -12.48 -25.20 16.79
C ILE A 116 -11.15 -24.48 17.05
N PRO A 117 -10.21 -24.47 16.07
CA PRO A 117 -8.97 -23.70 16.18
C PRO A 117 -9.22 -22.23 16.51
N ARG A 118 -8.36 -21.63 17.34
CA ARG A 118 -8.53 -20.24 17.83
C ARG A 118 -8.52 -19.23 16.70
N GLU A 119 -7.77 -19.50 15.65
CA GLU A 119 -7.64 -18.67 14.44
C GLU A 119 -8.95 -18.59 13.65
N LEU A 120 -9.81 -19.60 13.77
CA LEU A 120 -11.09 -19.66 13.07
C LEU A 120 -12.24 -19.04 13.86
N VAL A 121 -12.01 -18.68 15.13
CA VAL A 121 -13.01 -18.07 15.99
C VAL A 121 -13.60 -16.78 15.39
N PRO A 122 -12.82 -15.84 14.81
CA PRO A 122 -13.36 -14.64 14.18
C PRO A 122 -14.33 -14.93 13.02
N TYR A 123 -14.08 -16.03 12.29
CA TYR A 123 -14.91 -16.47 11.16
C TYR A 123 -16.07 -17.38 11.58
N SER A 124 -16.19 -17.66 12.88
CA SER A 124 -17.21 -18.54 13.43
C SER A 124 -18.45 -17.81 13.93
N ILE A 125 -18.41 -16.48 14.02
CA ILE A 125 -19.48 -15.65 14.60
C ILE A 125 -20.57 -15.37 13.55
N GLU A 126 -21.83 -15.31 13.99
CA GLU A 126 -22.98 -14.92 13.16
C GLU A 126 -23.05 -13.41 12.91
#